data_AF-A0AAV5NQJ7-F1
#
_entry.id   AF-A0AAV5NQJ7-F1
#
_cell.length_a   1.000
_cell.length_b   1.000
_cell.length_c   1.000
_cell.angle_alpha   90.00
_cell.angle_beta   90.00
_cell.angle_gamma   90.00
#
_symmetry.space_group_name_H-M   'P 1'
#
loop_
_entity.id
_entity.type
_entity.pdbx_description
1 polymer ?
#
loop_
_entity_poly.entity_id
_entity_poly.type
_entity_poly.pdbx_seq_one_letter_code
_entity_poly.pdbx_strand_id
1 'polypeptide(L)' 'MRKLKPKDYIEEFYPGSGMCPKTVTNWIKKGKLRGEQTPTGRWLVLVEADNYSVTQELLNFLETE' A
#
# COMPACT_ATOMS: atom_id res chain seq x y z
N MET A 1 9.29 -1.33 -6.17
CA MET A 1 8.42 -1.83 -5.08
C MET A 1 8.88 -1.22 -3.77
N ARG A 2 8.09 -0.33 -3.17
CA ARG A 2 8.37 0.31 -1.89
C ARG A 2 7.98 -0.64 -0.75
N LYS A 3 8.76 -0.65 0.33
CA LYS A 3 8.47 -1.44 1.53
C LYS A 3 8.07 -0.50 2.65
N LEU A 4 6.88 -0.68 3.20
CA LEU A 4 6.35 0.14 4.29
C LEU A 4 6.13 -0.70 5.53
N LYS A 5 6.32 -0.10 6.71
CA LYS A 5 5.82 -0.72 7.94
C LYS A 5 4.28 -0.64 7.92
N PRO A 6 3.59 -1.57 8.60
CA PRO A 6 2.13 -1.51 8.74
C PRO A 6 1.60 -0.17 9.27
N LYS A 7 2.35 0.50 10.16
CA LYS A 7 2.01 1.85 10.64
C LYS A 7 2.11 2.89 9.52
N ASP A 8 3.25 2.95 8.84
CA ASP A 8 3.52 3.89 7.77
C ASP A 8 2.52 3.72 6.60
N TYR A 9 2.12 2.48 6.30
CA TYR A 9 1.06 2.19 5.32
C TYR A 9 -0.30 2.79 5.71
N ILE A 10 -0.65 2.76 7.00
CA ILE A 10 -1.91 3.37 7.47
C ILE A 10 -1.82 4.89 7.34
N GLU A 11 -0.70 5.49 7.71
CA GLU A 11 -0.52 6.94 7.60
C GLU A 11 -0.55 7.42 6.15
N GLU A 12 0.02 6.66 5.21
CA GLU A 12 0.06 7.02 3.79
C GLU A 12 -1.29 6.82 3.09
N PHE A 13 -1.98 5.70 3.31
CA PHE A 13 -3.18 5.34 2.53
C PHE A 13 -4.50 5.56 3.29
N TYR A 14 -4.47 5.62 4.62
CA TYR A 14 -5.67 5.73 5.46
C TYR A 14 -5.45 6.68 6.66
N PRO A 15 -5.01 7.93 6.43
CA PRO A 15 -4.70 8.86 7.50
C PRO A 15 -5.94 9.13 8.37
N GLY A 16 -5.76 9.12 9.69
CA GLY A 16 -6.84 9.40 10.65
C GLY A 16 -7.91 8.30 10.78
N SER A 17 -7.75 7.15 10.11
CA SER A 17 -8.72 6.06 10.15
C SER A 17 -8.85 5.35 11.52
N GLY A 18 -7.98 5.64 12.47
CA GLY A 18 -7.93 4.96 13.77
C GLY A 18 -7.56 3.47 13.68
N MET A 19 -7.14 2.99 12.50
CA MET A 19 -6.80 1.59 12.31
C MET A 19 -5.54 1.19 13.08
N CYS A 20 -5.59 0.01 13.68
CA CYS A 20 -4.43 -0.60 14.32
C CYS A 20 -3.49 -1.21 13.26
N PRO A 21 -2.15 -1.10 13.41
CA PRO A 21 -1.18 -1.79 12.54
C PRO A 21 -1.39 -3.31 12.45
N LYS A 22 -1.96 -3.92 13.50
CA LYS A 22 -2.33 -5.35 13.53
C LYS A 22 -3.35 -5.71 12.45
N THR A 23 -4.23 -4.79 12.07
CA THR A 23 -5.22 -4.97 11.00
C THR A 23 -4.52 -5.19 9.66
N VAL A 24 -3.52 -4.36 9.35
CA VAL A 24 -2.71 -4.49 8.14
C VAL A 24 -1.93 -5.80 8.13
N THR A 25 -1.33 -6.20 9.25
CA THR A 25 -0.68 -7.52 9.37
C THR A 25 -1.66 -8.67 9.11
N ASN A 26 -2.89 -8.58 9.61
CA ASN A 26 -3.92 -9.58 9.34
C ASN A 26 -4.33 -9.60 7.86
N TRP A 27 -4.34 -8.46 7.18
CA TRP A 27 -4.59 -8.40 5.74
C TRP A 27 -3.49 -9.08 4.93
N ILE A 28 -2.23 -8.89 5.31
CA ILE A 28 -1.10 -9.60 4.69
C ILE A 28 -1.27 -11.11 4.89
N LYS A 29 -1.53 -11.57 6.11
CA LYS A 29 -1.72 -13.00 6.43
C LYS A 29 -2.92 -13.62 5.71
N LYS A 30 -3.95 -12.83 5.42
CA LYS A 30 -5.13 -13.27 4.65
C LYS A 30 -4.92 -13.18 3.13
N GLY A 31 -3.74 -12.78 2.66
CA GLY A 31 -3.44 -12.61 1.23
C GLY A 31 -4.15 -11.41 0.59
N LYS A 32 -4.73 -10.50 1.39
CA LYS A 32 -5.39 -9.28 0.88
C LYS A 32 -4.40 -8.18 0.50
N LEU A 33 -3.21 -8.21 1.11
CA LEU A 33 -2.12 -7.30 0.80
C LEU A 33 -0.86 -8.12 0.53
N ARG A 34 -0.06 -7.69 -0.45
CA ARG A 34 1.29 -8.22 -0.63
C ARG A 34 2.15 -7.73 0.53
N GLY A 35 2.86 -8.66 1.16
CA GLY A 35 3.75 -8.35 2.27
C GLY A 35 4.79 -9.45 2.45
N GLU A 36 5.88 -9.09 3.09
CA GLU A 36 6.97 -10.01 3.44
C GLU A 36 7.24 -9.98 4.94
N GLN A 37 7.78 -11.08 5.46
CA GLN A 37 8.26 -11.16 6.83
C GLN A 37 9.78 -11.08 6.85
N THR A 38 10.33 -10.19 7.66
CA THR A 38 11.78 -10.11 7.88
C THR A 38 12.27 -11.34 8.65
N PRO A 39 13.58 -11.67 8.61
CA PRO A 39 14.14 -12.75 9.43
C PRO A 39 13.89 -12.56 10.94
N THR A 40 13.73 -11.31 11.37
CA THR A 40 13.39 -10.92 12.76
C THR A 40 11.90 -11.01 13.09
N GLY A 41 11.06 -11.47 12.15
CA GLY A 41 9.63 -11.70 12.34
C GLY A 41 8.73 -10.48 12.10
N ARG A 42 9.27 -9.33 11.66
CA ARG A 42 8.48 -8.12 11.40
C ARG A 42 7.82 -8.18 10.03
N TRP A 43 6.58 -7.73 9.95
CA TRP A 43 5.84 -7.66 8.69
C TRP A 43 6.09 -6.33 7.99
N LEU A 44 6.30 -6.38 6.67
CA LEU A 44 6.40 -5.23 5.78
C LEU A 44 5.35 -5.35 4.69
N VAL A 45 4.69 -4.23 4.37
CA VAL A 45 3.77 -4.13 3.23
C VAL A 45 4.61 -3.85 2.00
N LEU A 46 4.40 -4.65 0.96
CA LEU A 46 5.01 -4.44 -0.34
C LEU A 46 4.05 -3.60 -1.19
N VAL A 47 4.38 -2.33 -1.35
CA VAL A 47 3.63 -1.39 -2.16
C VAL A 47 4.27 -1.35 -3.54
N GLU A 48 3.54 -1.78 -4.55
CA GLU A 48 3.93 -1.54 -5.93
C GLU A 48 3.86 -0.03 -6.17
N ALA A 49 4.92 0.52 -6.76
CA ALA A 49 4.89 1.90 -7.21
C ALA A 49 4.10 1.87 -8.53
N ASP A 50 2.81 1.59 -8.44
CA ASP A 50 1.95 1.65 -9.60
C ASP A 50 1.75 3.11 -9.92
N ASN A 51 2.48 3.54 -10.94
CA ASN A 51 2.21 4.74 -11.74
C ASN A 51 0.87 4.60 -12.50
N TYR A 52 -0.16 3.98 -11.90
CA TYR A 52 -1.50 3.92 -12.46
C TYR A 52 -2.38 4.91 -11.73
N SER A 53 -2.10 6.17 -12.05
CA SER A 53 -2.95 7.29 -11.74
C SER A 53 -4.08 7.28 -12.77
N VAL A 54 -5.31 6.94 -12.36
CA VAL A 54 -6.52 7.13 -13.20
C VAL A 54 -6.58 8.57 -13.73
N THR A 55 -6.06 9.52 -12.94
CA THR A 55 -5.88 10.91 -13.36
C THR A 55 -4.83 11.09 -14.48
N GLN A 56 -3.75 10.31 -14.54
CA GLN A 56 -2.81 10.33 -15.68
C GLN A 56 -3.41 9.67 -16.92
N GLU A 57 -4.21 8.62 -16.76
CA GLU A 57 -4.95 8.00 -17.87
C GLU A 57 -5.96 8.99 -18.48
N LEU A 58 -6.70 9.71 -17.62
CA LEU A 58 -7.60 10.79 -18.04
C LEU A 58 -6.85 11.97 -18.66
N LEU A 59 -5.69 12.36 -18.12
CA LEU A 59 -4.86 13.43 -18.70
C LEU A 59 -4.41 13.06 -20.11
N ASN A 60 -3.86 11.86 -20.28
CA ASN A 60 -3.41 11.36 -21.58
C ASN A 60 -4.58 11.28 -22.58
N PHE A 61 -5.76 10.87 -22.13
CA PHE A 61 -6.95 10.85 -22.98
C PHE A 61 -7.32 12.26 -23.48
N LEU A 62 -7.29 13.28 -22.62
CA LEU A 62 -7.62 14.66 -22.97
C LEU A 62 -6.54 15.36 -23.81
N GLU A 63 -5.28 14.96 -23.68
CA GLU A 63 -4.15 15.52 -24.43
C GLU A 63 -4.01 14.95 -25.86
N THR A 64 -4.76 13.89 -26.19
CA THR A 64 -4.72 13.24 -27.52
C THR A 64 -5.77 13.80 -28.50
N GLU A 65 -6.48 14.88 -28.16
CA GLU A 65 -7.38 15.62 -29.06
C GLU A 65 -6.75 16.90 -29.65
#